data_AF-A0A7I8X8Y5-F1
#
_entry.id   AF-A0A7I8X8Y5-F1
#
_cell.length_a   1.000
_cell.length_b   1.000
_cell.length_c   1.000
_cell.angle_alpha   90.00
_cell.angle_beta   90.00
_cell.angle_gamma   90.00
#
_symmetry.space_group_name_H-M   'P 1'
#
loop_
_entity.id
_entity.type
_entity.pdbx_description
1 polymer ?
#
loop_
_entity_poly.entity_id
_entity_poly.type
_entity_poly.pdbx_seq_one_letter_code
_entity_poly.pdbx_strand_id
1 'polypeptide(L)'
;MSELDNNTASTLTPPAANYPVIGILVGAASFASIALNISVMLTLKSKGFLTSRKSTVYSLSFAYIFADILEQSIMCFYVAPSIVTQSFLVGERDHPLVMALGFGWLVFWYMGMLYQIIIALDRVNSIVFRQTSIREYYRLIIALVWVVSCSAAYIGYFILPCCRFYVSYVNYGFAYTEGFNYSNTYLDVPFNVITTVTIYVCYTWIFLYIRRTNRINSISEDKMAERRQQEFNLARQFFTMALLFSCECDRPGM
;
A
#
# COMPACT_ATOMS: atom_id res chain seq x y z
N MET A 1 -16.10 -28.28 47.15
CA MET A 1 -14.72 -27.87 46.83
C MET A 1 -14.50 -28.21 45.35
N SER A 2 -15.25 -27.69 44.37
CA SER A 2 -15.68 -26.30 44.07
C SER A 2 -14.51 -25.33 44.02
N GLU A 3 -14.29 -24.79 42.81
CA GLU A 3 -13.49 -23.62 42.45
C GLU A 3 -11.97 -23.73 42.55
N LEU A 4 -11.30 -24.15 41.45
CA LEU A 4 -10.01 -23.54 41.06
C LEU A 4 -9.53 -23.81 39.62
N ASP A 5 -10.37 -24.00 38.61
CA ASP A 5 -9.92 -24.18 37.21
C ASP A 5 -10.62 -23.23 36.21
N ASN A 6 -10.74 -21.94 36.54
CA ASN A 6 -11.43 -20.99 35.65
C ASN A 6 -10.72 -19.63 35.40
N ASN A 7 -9.44 -19.46 35.77
CA ASN A 7 -8.82 -18.11 35.78
C ASN A 7 -7.51 -17.98 34.99
N THR A 8 -7.36 -18.65 33.84
CA THR A 8 -6.28 -18.34 32.88
C THR A 8 -6.77 -18.19 31.44
N ALA A 9 -8.01 -17.77 31.25
CA ALA A 9 -8.39 -17.00 30.07
C ALA A 9 -8.17 -15.53 30.42
N SER A 10 -6.94 -15.05 30.20
CA SER A 10 -6.64 -13.63 30.25
C SER A 10 -7.62 -12.91 29.32
N THR A 11 -8.58 -12.24 29.94
CA THR A 11 -9.49 -11.29 29.35
C THR A 11 -8.68 -10.22 28.60
N LEU A 12 -8.45 -10.43 27.30
CA LEU A 12 -8.16 -9.36 26.34
C LEU A 12 -9.45 -8.58 26.11
N THR A 13 -9.95 -7.91 27.15
CA THR A 13 -10.96 -6.88 27.00
C THR A 13 -10.25 -5.63 26.48
N PRO A 14 -10.54 -5.16 25.25
CA PRO A 14 -9.95 -3.92 24.75
C PRO A 14 -10.34 -2.77 25.68
N PRO A 15 -9.46 -1.77 25.88
CA PRO A 15 -9.76 -0.65 26.76
C PRO A 15 -10.97 0.14 26.24
N ALA A 16 -11.97 0.27 27.11
CA ALA A 16 -13.10 1.21 27.14
C ALA A 16 -13.66 1.83 25.83
N ALA A 17 -14.94 1.53 25.59
CA ALA A 17 -16.02 2.36 25.01
C ALA A 17 -15.93 2.96 23.58
N ASN A 18 -14.76 3.05 22.94
CA ASN A 18 -14.64 3.77 21.65
C ASN A 18 -14.39 2.89 20.42
N TYR A 19 -14.33 1.57 20.58
CA TYR A 19 -14.11 0.63 19.46
C TYR A 19 -15.15 0.70 18.32
N PRO A 20 -16.47 0.94 18.52
CA PRO A 20 -17.39 1.01 17.39
C PRO A 20 -17.16 2.29 16.58
N VAL A 21 -16.76 3.39 17.23
CA VAL A 21 -16.39 4.64 16.56
C VAL A 21 -15.14 4.41 15.70
N ILE A 22 -14.13 3.71 16.24
CA ILE A 22 -12.92 3.37 15.48
C ILE A 22 -13.26 2.52 14.26
N GLY A 23 -14.08 1.48 14.41
CA GLY A 23 -14.52 0.64 13.29
C GLY A 23 -15.27 1.41 12.21
N ILE A 24 -16.17 2.33 12.61
CA ILE A 24 -16.89 3.20 11.67
C ILE A 24 -15.94 4.15 10.94
N LEU A 25 -14.97 4.74 11.66
CA LEU A 25 -13.98 5.64 11.05
C LEU A 25 -13.08 4.90 10.06
N VAL A 26 -12.59 3.72 10.41
CA VAL A 26 -11.81 2.86 9.50
C VAL A 26 -12.64 2.49 8.26
N GLY A 27 -13.88 2.06 8.46
CA GLY A 27 -14.78 1.73 7.36
C GLY A 27 -15.08 2.93 6.45
N ALA A 28 -15.33 4.11 7.02
CA ALA A 28 -15.57 5.33 6.27
C ALA A 28 -14.33 5.77 5.47
N ALA A 29 -13.15 5.67 6.07
CA ALA A 29 -11.88 5.99 5.41
C ALA A 29 -11.61 5.02 4.24
N SER A 30 -11.76 3.71 4.45
CA SER A 30 -11.59 2.71 3.38
C SER A 30 -12.64 2.87 2.28
N PHE A 31 -13.91 3.16 2.63
CA PHE A 31 -14.95 3.44 1.63
C PHE A 31 -14.64 4.68 0.80
N ALA A 32 -14.20 5.77 1.43
CA ALA A 32 -13.77 6.98 0.73
C ALA A 32 -12.58 6.69 -0.19
N SER A 33 -11.60 5.90 0.27
CA SER A 33 -10.45 5.48 -0.55
C SER A 33 -10.90 4.70 -1.79
N ILE A 34 -11.77 3.71 -1.63
CA ILE A 34 -12.34 2.94 -2.76
C ILE A 34 -13.07 3.86 -3.73
N ALA A 35 -13.93 4.74 -3.24
CA ALA A 35 -14.70 5.66 -4.09
C ALA A 35 -13.79 6.60 -4.89
N LEU A 36 -12.73 7.14 -4.26
CA LEU A 36 -11.75 7.99 -4.93
C LEU A 36 -10.95 7.22 -5.97
N ASN A 37 -10.46 6.04 -5.64
CA ASN A 37 -9.68 5.19 -6.54
C ASN A 37 -10.49 4.74 -7.76
N ILE A 38 -11.74 4.33 -7.58
CA ILE A 38 -12.66 4.03 -8.68
C ILE A 38 -12.88 5.27 -9.55
N SER A 39 -13.09 6.43 -8.93
CA SER A 39 -13.27 7.70 -9.67
C SER A 39 -12.05 8.04 -10.54
N VAL A 40 -10.83 7.82 -10.03
CA VAL A 40 -9.59 8.00 -10.79
C VAL A 40 -9.49 6.97 -11.92
N MET A 41 -9.77 5.70 -11.65
CA MET A 41 -9.78 4.64 -12.68
C MET A 41 -10.76 4.95 -13.83
N LEU A 42 -11.97 5.39 -13.50
CA LEU A 42 -12.98 5.79 -14.49
C LEU A 42 -12.51 7.00 -15.30
N THR A 43 -11.86 7.97 -14.66
CA THR A 43 -11.28 9.14 -15.33
C THR A 43 -10.16 8.75 -16.29
N LEU A 44 -9.27 7.84 -15.89
CA LEU A 44 -8.18 7.32 -16.74
C LEU A 44 -8.72 6.59 -17.97
N LYS A 45 -9.81 5.82 -17.82
CA LYS A 45 -10.50 5.14 -18.92
C LYS A 45 -11.24 6.11 -19.83
N SER A 46 -12.03 7.02 -19.26
CA SER A 46 -12.86 7.99 -19.99
C SER A 46 -12.03 8.93 -20.85
N LYS A 47 -10.86 9.38 -20.35
CA LYS A 47 -9.95 10.25 -21.11
C LYS A 47 -9.11 9.52 -22.15
N GLY A 48 -9.33 8.22 -22.37
CA GLY A 48 -8.63 7.43 -23.40
C GLY A 48 -7.13 7.28 -23.15
N PHE A 49 -6.64 7.56 -21.94
CA PHE A 49 -5.22 7.43 -21.59
C PHE A 49 -4.73 5.98 -21.66
N LEU A 50 -5.65 5.01 -21.49
CA LEU A 50 -5.38 3.59 -21.66
C LEU A 50 -5.26 3.15 -23.14
N THR A 51 -5.84 3.91 -24.08
CA THR A 51 -5.92 3.55 -25.52
C THR A 51 -4.90 4.32 -26.35
N SER A 52 -4.53 5.54 -25.93
CA SER A 52 -3.52 6.31 -26.63
C SER A 52 -2.13 5.70 -26.37
N ARG A 53 -1.24 5.67 -27.38
CA ARG A 53 0.19 5.27 -27.29
C ARG A 53 1.02 6.07 -26.25
N LYS A 54 0.40 6.90 -25.43
CA LYS A 54 1.03 7.81 -24.48
C LYS A 54 1.02 7.20 -23.08
N SER A 55 2.14 6.57 -22.78
CA SER A 55 2.73 6.35 -21.45
C SER A 55 2.32 5.08 -20.69
N THR A 56 3.25 4.14 -20.68
CA THR A 56 3.41 3.01 -19.75
C THR A 56 3.05 3.33 -18.30
N VAL A 57 3.34 4.57 -17.89
CA VAL A 57 3.04 5.10 -16.56
C VAL A 57 1.57 4.92 -16.20
N TYR A 58 0.64 5.12 -17.15
CA TYR A 58 -0.79 5.00 -16.86
C TYR A 58 -1.21 3.55 -16.64
N SER A 59 -0.63 2.60 -17.38
CA SER A 59 -0.90 1.17 -17.18
C SER A 59 -0.37 0.66 -15.83
N LEU A 60 0.83 1.12 -15.43
CA LEU A 60 1.39 0.81 -14.11
C LEU A 60 0.58 1.46 -12.98
N SER A 61 0.19 2.72 -13.16
CA SER A 61 -0.66 3.43 -12.20
C SER A 61 -2.04 2.77 -12.08
N PHE A 62 -2.60 2.26 -13.19
CA PHE A 62 -3.85 1.51 -13.17
C PHE A 62 -3.73 0.21 -12.36
N ALA A 63 -2.65 -0.55 -12.57
CA ALA A 63 -2.39 -1.77 -11.81
C ALA A 63 -2.20 -1.51 -10.31
N TYR A 64 -1.53 -0.41 -9.97
CA TYR A 64 -1.39 0.06 -8.58
C TYR A 64 -2.75 0.42 -7.95
N ILE A 65 -3.54 1.27 -8.61
CA ILE A 65 -4.87 1.69 -8.12
C ILE A 65 -5.79 0.48 -7.96
N PHE A 66 -5.69 -0.50 -8.87
CA PHE A 66 -6.45 -1.74 -8.77
C PHE A 66 -6.07 -2.56 -7.53
N ALA A 67 -4.77 -2.71 -7.24
CA ALA A 67 -4.30 -3.39 -6.04
C ALA A 67 -4.79 -2.69 -4.75
N ASP A 68 -4.73 -1.35 -4.73
CA ASP A 68 -5.21 -0.52 -3.61
C ASP A 68 -6.73 -0.68 -3.37
N ILE A 69 -7.54 -0.75 -4.44
CA ILE A 69 -8.98 -1.04 -4.32
C ILE A 69 -9.21 -2.41 -3.67
N LEU A 70 -8.47 -3.44 -4.08
CA LEU A 70 -8.63 -4.79 -3.53
C LEU A 70 -8.22 -4.84 -2.05
N GLU A 71 -7.10 -4.19 -1.72
CA GLU A 71 -6.62 -4.06 -0.35
C GLU A 71 -7.66 -3.37 0.55
N GLN A 72 -8.15 -2.19 0.13
CA GLN A 72 -9.14 -1.42 0.88
C GLN A 72 -10.51 -2.09 0.93
N SER A 73 -10.85 -2.94 -0.04
CA SER A 73 -12.09 -3.74 -0.01
C SER A 73 -12.07 -4.71 1.17
N ILE A 74 -10.92 -5.33 1.47
CA ILE A 74 -10.78 -6.21 2.64
C ILE A 74 -10.96 -5.40 3.93
N MET A 75 -10.36 -4.21 3.99
CA MET A 75 -10.51 -3.30 5.14
C MET A 75 -11.97 -2.86 5.35
N CYS A 76 -12.65 -2.46 4.28
CA CYS A 76 -14.00 -1.92 4.34
C CYS A 76 -15.05 -2.99 4.65
N PHE A 77 -14.98 -4.17 4.01
CA PHE A 77 -16.05 -5.17 4.10
C PHE A 77 -15.80 -6.25 5.15
N TYR A 78 -14.57 -6.43 5.61
CA TYR A 78 -14.25 -7.48 6.58
C TYR A 78 -13.68 -6.92 7.89
N VAL A 79 -12.63 -6.09 7.81
CA VAL A 79 -11.95 -5.59 9.02
C VAL A 79 -12.83 -4.61 9.78
N ALA A 80 -13.40 -3.60 9.11
CA ALA A 80 -14.23 -2.58 9.75
C ALA A 80 -15.48 -3.18 10.45
N PRO A 81 -16.26 -4.08 9.82
CA PRO A 81 -17.37 -4.72 10.53
C PRO A 81 -16.90 -5.62 11.67
N SER A 82 -15.77 -6.34 11.52
CA SER A 82 -15.20 -7.16 12.61
C SER A 82 -14.79 -6.32 13.83
N ILE A 83 -14.29 -5.09 13.62
CA ILE A 83 -14.01 -4.13 14.69
C ILE A 83 -15.30 -3.67 15.36
N VAL A 84 -16.36 -3.38 14.62
CA VAL A 84 -17.64 -2.94 15.20
C VAL A 84 -18.28 -4.05 16.03
N THR A 85 -18.27 -5.29 15.54
CA THR A 85 -18.87 -6.44 16.23
C THR A 85 -17.98 -7.04 17.32
N GLN A 86 -16.71 -6.62 17.41
CA GLN A 86 -15.71 -7.16 18.33
C GLN A 86 -15.62 -8.69 18.24
N SER A 87 -15.77 -9.21 17.03
CA SER A 87 -15.85 -10.65 16.76
C SER A 87 -15.40 -10.95 15.35
N PHE A 88 -14.98 -12.20 15.12
CA PHE A 88 -14.75 -12.69 13.77
C PHE A 88 -16.12 -12.91 13.08
N LEU A 89 -16.32 -12.30 11.92
CA LEU A 89 -17.57 -12.43 11.14
C LEU A 89 -17.86 -13.88 10.71
N VAL A 90 -16.82 -14.72 10.61
CA VAL A 90 -16.91 -16.13 10.18
C VAL A 90 -16.38 -17.08 11.26
N GLY A 91 -16.92 -16.94 12.48
CA GLY A 91 -16.70 -17.89 13.57
C GLY A 91 -15.39 -17.66 14.30
N GLU A 92 -14.31 -18.27 13.83
CA GLU A 92 -13.03 -18.35 14.55
C GLU A 92 -11.87 -17.74 13.78
N ARG A 93 -10.80 -17.40 14.51
CA ARG A 93 -9.55 -16.85 13.99
C ARG A 93 -8.92 -17.73 12.91
N ASP A 94 -8.96 -19.04 13.12
CA ASP A 94 -8.32 -20.02 12.23
C ASP A 94 -9.23 -20.45 11.07
N HIS A 95 -10.36 -19.78 10.89
CA HIS A 95 -11.24 -20.09 9.77
C HIS A 95 -10.54 -19.76 8.44
N PRO A 96 -10.59 -20.65 7.43
CA PRO A 96 -9.84 -20.50 6.17
C PRO A 96 -10.10 -19.17 5.44
N LEU A 97 -11.30 -18.60 5.58
CA LEU A 97 -11.64 -17.30 5.01
C LEU A 97 -10.87 -16.15 5.67
N VAL A 98 -10.68 -16.16 7.00
CA VAL A 98 -9.91 -15.14 7.73
C VAL A 98 -8.44 -15.21 7.33
N MET A 99 -7.93 -16.44 7.20
CA MET A 99 -6.57 -16.70 6.73
C MET A 99 -6.37 -16.21 5.29
N ALA A 100 -7.30 -16.52 4.38
CA ALA A 100 -7.24 -16.10 2.99
C ALA A 100 -7.31 -14.57 2.84
N LEU A 101 -8.14 -13.89 3.66
CA LEU A 101 -8.22 -12.43 3.66
C LEU A 101 -6.94 -11.78 4.20
N GLY A 102 -6.35 -12.33 5.28
CA GLY A 102 -5.05 -11.88 5.78
C GLY A 102 -3.94 -12.04 4.75
N PHE A 103 -3.86 -13.21 4.11
CA PHE A 103 -2.91 -13.47 3.03
C PHE A 103 -3.13 -12.54 1.82
N GLY A 104 -4.38 -12.38 1.39
CA GLY A 104 -4.73 -11.52 0.26
C GLY A 104 -4.37 -10.07 0.51
N TRP A 105 -4.66 -9.56 1.71
CA TRP A 105 -4.27 -8.20 2.10
C TRP A 105 -2.74 -8.01 2.03
N LEU A 106 -1.96 -8.96 2.56
CA LEU A 106 -0.50 -8.90 2.52
C LEU A 106 0.05 -8.91 1.08
N VAL A 107 -0.54 -9.72 0.19
CA VAL A 107 -0.18 -9.71 -1.25
C VAL A 107 -0.42 -8.33 -1.85
N PHE A 108 -1.59 -7.73 -1.65
CA PHE A 108 -1.91 -6.43 -2.21
C PHE A 108 -1.05 -5.31 -1.63
N TRP A 109 -0.68 -5.41 -0.35
CA TRP A 109 0.24 -4.48 0.28
C TRP A 109 1.64 -4.51 -0.35
N TYR A 110 2.24 -5.70 -0.53
CA TYR A 110 3.52 -5.84 -1.22
C TYR A 110 3.46 -5.38 -2.68
N MET A 111 2.36 -5.66 -3.38
CA MET A 111 2.14 -5.14 -4.73
C MET A 111 2.14 -3.62 -4.74
N GLY A 112 1.44 -2.98 -3.80
CA GLY A 112 1.39 -1.53 -3.64
C GLY A 112 2.79 -0.92 -3.52
N MET A 113 3.60 -1.46 -2.61
CA MET A 113 4.99 -1.01 -2.40
C MET A 113 5.85 -1.14 -3.66
N LEU A 114 5.83 -2.31 -4.31
CA LEU A 114 6.62 -2.55 -5.52
C LEU A 114 6.21 -1.63 -6.68
N TYR A 115 4.91 -1.42 -6.87
CA TYR A 115 4.45 -0.48 -7.90
C TYR A 115 4.87 0.96 -7.61
N GLN A 116 4.87 1.40 -6.35
CA GLN A 116 5.36 2.73 -6.00
C GLN A 116 6.85 2.90 -6.37
N ILE A 117 7.69 1.89 -6.09
CA ILE A 117 9.11 1.88 -6.50
C ILE A 117 9.24 1.97 -8.02
N ILE A 118 8.52 1.11 -8.75
CA ILE A 118 8.60 1.06 -10.22
C ILE A 118 8.14 2.39 -10.85
N ILE A 119 7.05 2.97 -10.36
CA ILE A 119 6.54 4.25 -10.87
C ILE A 119 7.53 5.39 -10.58
N ALA A 120 8.16 5.40 -9.40
CA ALA A 120 9.19 6.39 -9.07
C ALA A 120 10.41 6.27 -10.01
N LEU A 121 10.88 5.06 -10.28
CA LEU A 121 11.99 4.80 -11.18
C LEU A 121 11.67 5.15 -12.64
N ASP A 122 10.49 4.80 -13.16
CA ASP A 122 10.08 5.15 -14.52
C ASP A 122 10.02 6.68 -14.71
N ARG A 123 9.56 7.42 -13.68
CA ARG A 123 9.57 8.89 -13.71
C ARG A 123 10.99 9.47 -13.74
N VAL A 124 11.91 8.93 -12.94
CA VAL A 124 13.32 9.36 -13.00
C VAL A 124 13.87 9.10 -14.39
N ASN A 125 13.64 7.91 -14.95
CA ASN A 125 14.14 7.56 -16.27
C ASN A 125 13.59 8.47 -17.39
N SER A 126 12.28 8.73 -17.35
CA SER A 126 11.61 9.57 -18.35
C SER A 126 12.00 11.05 -18.24
N ILE A 127 12.14 11.59 -17.03
CA ILE A 127 12.35 13.03 -16.81
C ILE A 127 13.85 13.39 -16.84
N VAL A 128 14.67 12.66 -16.08
CA VAL A 128 16.08 12.96 -15.88
C VAL A 128 16.91 12.45 -17.06
N PHE A 129 16.72 11.20 -17.45
CA PHE A 129 17.55 10.55 -18.48
C PHE A 129 16.97 10.69 -19.90
N ARG A 130 15.72 11.18 -20.03
CA ARG A 130 15.00 11.30 -21.32
C ARG A 130 15.02 10.01 -22.15
N GLN A 131 15.19 8.86 -21.51
CA GLN A 131 15.17 7.58 -22.20
C GLN A 131 13.73 7.19 -22.53
N THR A 132 13.57 6.31 -23.51
CA THR A 132 12.28 5.68 -23.77
C THR A 132 11.81 4.96 -22.50
N SER A 133 10.64 5.35 -21.99
CA SER A 133 9.94 4.71 -20.86
C SER A 133 9.91 3.18 -21.00
N ILE A 134 9.67 2.46 -19.90
CA ILE A 134 9.67 0.99 -19.75
C ILE A 134 8.53 0.29 -20.55
N ARG A 135 8.10 0.89 -21.65
CA ARG A 135 6.97 0.55 -22.50
C ARG A 135 7.05 -0.82 -23.15
N GLU A 136 8.25 -1.34 -23.37
CA GLU A 136 8.40 -2.66 -23.98
C GLU A 136 8.23 -3.78 -22.93
N TYR A 137 8.52 -3.49 -21.66
CA TYR A 137 8.59 -4.48 -20.58
C TYR A 137 7.46 -4.38 -19.56
N TYR A 138 6.53 -3.43 -19.68
CA TYR A 138 5.50 -3.20 -18.64
C TYR A 138 4.62 -4.41 -18.33
N ARG A 139 4.29 -5.24 -19.33
CA ARG A 139 3.54 -6.49 -19.10
C ARG A 139 4.35 -7.51 -18.31
N LEU A 140 5.64 -7.61 -18.63
CA LEU A 140 6.58 -8.46 -17.88
C LEU A 140 6.73 -7.94 -16.45
N ILE A 141 6.84 -6.64 -16.26
CA ILE A 141 6.96 -6.02 -14.94
C ILE A 141 5.71 -6.26 -14.09
N ILE A 142 4.51 -6.06 -14.65
CA ILE A 142 3.26 -6.36 -13.94
C ILE A 142 3.24 -7.83 -13.50
N ALA A 143 3.60 -8.75 -14.41
CA ALA A 143 3.67 -10.18 -14.07
C ALA A 143 4.71 -10.47 -12.98
N LEU A 144 5.89 -9.85 -13.03
CA LEU A 144 6.94 -10.01 -12.02
C LEU A 144 6.52 -9.45 -10.66
N VAL A 145 5.82 -8.31 -10.62
CA VAL A 145 5.28 -7.74 -9.38
C VAL A 145 4.32 -8.71 -8.71
N TRP A 146 3.42 -9.34 -9.49
CA TRP A 146 2.54 -10.39 -8.97
C TRP A 146 3.33 -11.57 -8.40
N VAL A 147 4.31 -12.09 -9.14
CA VAL A 147 5.12 -13.24 -8.69
C VAL A 147 5.89 -12.91 -7.42
N VAL A 148 6.57 -11.77 -7.37
CA VAL A 148 7.36 -11.35 -6.20
C VAL A 148 6.47 -11.11 -4.99
N SER A 149 5.32 -10.45 -5.16
CA SER A 149 4.40 -10.16 -4.05
C SER A 149 3.75 -11.43 -3.49
N CYS A 150 3.31 -12.34 -4.36
CA CYS A 150 2.80 -13.64 -3.94
C CYS A 150 3.88 -14.48 -3.25
N SER A 151 5.12 -14.44 -3.75
CA SER A 151 6.24 -15.16 -3.14
C SER A 151 6.61 -14.59 -1.78
N ALA A 152 6.67 -13.26 -1.64
CA ALA A 152 6.94 -12.58 -0.38
C ALA A 152 5.85 -12.88 0.65
N ALA A 153 4.57 -12.79 0.26
CA ALA A 153 3.45 -13.17 1.12
C ALA A 153 3.49 -14.66 1.49
N TYR A 154 3.84 -15.54 0.55
CA TYR A 154 3.98 -16.98 0.84
C TYR A 154 5.10 -17.26 1.84
N ILE A 155 6.25 -16.59 1.69
CA ILE A 155 7.37 -16.71 2.63
C ILE A 155 6.94 -16.18 4.01
N GLY A 156 6.33 -14.99 4.06
CA GLY A 156 5.84 -14.38 5.29
C GLY A 156 4.81 -15.23 6.02
N TYR A 157 3.94 -15.92 5.28
CA TYR A 157 2.81 -16.65 5.84
C TYR A 157 3.11 -18.12 6.16
N PHE A 158 3.87 -18.82 5.31
CA PHE A 158 4.04 -20.29 5.38
C PHE A 158 5.45 -20.74 5.71
N ILE A 159 6.49 -19.96 5.36
CA ILE A 159 7.89 -20.38 5.52
C ILE A 159 8.48 -19.84 6.83
N LEU A 160 8.17 -18.60 7.19
CA LEU A 160 8.71 -18.02 8.41
C LEU A 160 8.08 -18.65 9.65
N PRO A 161 8.88 -19.07 10.64
CA PRO A 161 8.38 -19.71 11.84
C PRO A 161 7.60 -18.71 12.73
N CYS A 162 6.64 -19.26 13.47
CA CYS A 162 5.91 -18.72 14.62
C CYS A 162 4.93 -17.54 14.48
N CYS A 163 4.82 -16.82 13.36
CA CYS A 163 3.93 -15.65 13.28
C CYS A 163 3.03 -15.63 12.02
N ARG A 164 1.80 -16.18 12.12
CA ARG A 164 0.81 -16.05 11.03
C ARG A 164 0.15 -14.69 11.08
N PHE A 165 0.01 -14.07 9.91
CA PHE A 165 -0.71 -12.82 9.72
C PHE A 165 -2.22 -13.08 9.73
N TYR A 166 -2.97 -12.39 10.58
CA TYR A 166 -4.43 -12.56 10.68
C TYR A 166 -5.12 -11.23 10.93
N VAL A 167 -6.38 -11.16 10.52
CA VAL A 167 -7.24 -10.00 10.82
C VAL A 167 -7.48 -9.97 12.33
N SER A 168 -7.11 -8.88 12.99
CA SER A 168 -7.34 -8.69 14.43
C SER A 168 -8.27 -7.50 14.66
N TYR A 169 -9.49 -7.79 15.12
CA TYR A 169 -10.42 -6.74 15.54
C TYR A 169 -9.96 -6.02 16.82
N VAL A 170 -9.08 -6.65 17.60
CA VAL A 170 -8.50 -6.09 18.84
C VAL A 170 -7.45 -5.03 18.52
N ASN A 171 -6.65 -5.25 17.48
CA ASN A 171 -5.61 -4.31 17.04
C ASN A 171 -6.09 -3.37 15.93
N TYR A 172 -7.41 -3.29 15.69
CA TYR A 172 -8.03 -2.45 14.67
C TYR A 172 -7.49 -2.62 13.25
N GLY A 173 -7.08 -3.85 12.90
CA GLY A 173 -6.38 -4.09 11.64
C GLY A 173 -5.89 -5.52 11.53
N PHE A 174 -4.59 -5.69 11.35
CA PHE A 174 -3.96 -6.99 11.26
C PHE A 174 -2.93 -7.16 12.37
N ALA A 175 -2.71 -8.41 12.75
CA ALA A 175 -1.75 -8.74 13.78
C ALA A 175 -1.04 -10.04 13.44
N TYR A 176 0.04 -10.27 14.16
CA TYR A 176 0.83 -11.50 14.10
C TYR A 176 0.49 -12.40 15.28
N THR A 177 0.51 -13.72 15.09
CA THR A 177 0.39 -14.66 16.22
C THR A 177 1.54 -14.46 17.21
N GLU A 178 1.31 -14.77 18.48
CA GLU A 178 2.29 -14.58 19.56
C GLU A 178 3.62 -15.31 19.25
N GLY A 179 4.74 -14.59 19.40
CA GLY A 179 6.08 -15.09 19.07
C GLY A 179 7.01 -13.99 18.58
N PHE A 180 8.27 -14.35 18.28
CA PHE A 180 9.19 -13.42 17.64
C PHE A 180 8.79 -13.23 16.17
N ASN A 181 8.48 -12.00 15.78
CA ASN A 181 7.92 -11.72 14.48
C ASN A 181 8.99 -11.62 13.38
N TYR A 182 9.36 -12.79 12.84
CA TYR A 182 10.29 -12.91 11.73
C TYR A 182 9.75 -12.24 10.45
N SER A 183 8.44 -12.31 10.19
CA SER A 183 7.85 -11.68 8.99
C SER A 183 8.01 -10.16 9.01
N ASN A 184 7.66 -9.53 10.13
CA ASN A 184 7.83 -8.09 10.26
C ASN A 184 9.31 -7.66 10.17
N THR A 185 10.20 -8.39 10.85
CA THR A 185 11.62 -8.02 10.92
C THR A 185 12.36 -8.22 9.60
N TYR A 186 12.08 -9.31 8.87
CA TYR A 186 12.84 -9.69 7.68
C TYR A 186 12.15 -9.36 6.36
N LEU A 187 10.83 -9.13 6.35
CA LEU A 187 10.09 -8.75 5.15
C LEU A 187 9.52 -7.35 5.28
N ASP A 188 8.56 -7.11 6.18
CA ASP A 188 7.79 -5.86 6.17
C ASP A 188 8.66 -4.63 6.39
N VAL A 189 9.49 -4.63 7.44
CA VAL A 189 10.37 -3.50 7.76
C VAL A 189 11.34 -3.23 6.60
N PRO A 190 12.08 -4.22 6.07
CA PRO A 190 12.93 -4.00 4.89
C PRO A 190 12.16 -3.49 3.67
N PHE A 191 10.99 -4.06 3.33
CA PHE A 191 10.19 -3.60 2.19
C PHE A 191 9.72 -2.15 2.36
N ASN A 192 9.25 -1.79 3.55
CA ASN A 192 8.84 -0.42 3.88
C ASN A 192 10.02 0.56 3.80
N VAL A 193 11.17 0.20 4.36
CA VAL A 193 12.38 1.04 4.32
C VAL A 193 12.87 1.22 2.88
N ILE A 194 12.98 0.13 2.11
CA ILE A 194 13.41 0.19 0.70
C ILE A 194 12.47 1.06 -0.11
N THR A 195 11.15 0.88 0.06
CA THR A 195 10.15 1.65 -0.68
C THR A 195 10.27 3.13 -0.36
N THR A 196 10.26 3.49 0.93
CA THR A 196 10.36 4.88 1.38
C THR A 196 11.67 5.55 0.94
N VAL A 197 12.81 4.89 1.14
CA VAL A 197 14.12 5.42 0.73
C VAL A 197 14.19 5.61 -0.78
N THR A 198 13.72 4.63 -1.55
CA THR A 198 13.72 4.72 -3.02
C THR A 198 12.88 5.88 -3.50
N ILE A 199 11.66 6.02 -2.97
CA ILE A 199 10.76 7.13 -3.32
C ILE A 199 11.41 8.47 -2.97
N TYR A 200 11.96 8.62 -1.77
CA TYR A 200 12.60 9.85 -1.32
C TYR A 200 13.78 10.24 -2.22
N VAL A 201 14.67 9.29 -2.53
CA VAL A 201 15.83 9.51 -3.40
C VAL A 201 15.40 9.89 -4.82
N CYS A 202 14.45 9.14 -5.40
CA CYS A 202 13.97 9.38 -6.76
C CYS A 202 13.34 10.78 -6.91
N TYR A 203 12.43 11.16 -6.01
CA TYR A 203 11.76 12.45 -6.11
C TYR A 203 12.67 13.62 -5.73
N THR A 204 13.60 13.44 -4.79
CA THR A 204 14.63 14.45 -4.50
C THR A 204 15.51 14.70 -5.72
N TRP A 205 15.91 13.64 -6.44
CA TRP A 205 16.67 13.78 -7.67
C TRP A 205 15.87 14.52 -8.76
N ILE A 206 14.61 14.13 -8.99
CA ILE A 206 13.73 14.83 -9.95
C ILE A 206 13.63 16.31 -9.61
N PHE A 207 13.44 16.65 -8.33
CA PHE A 207 13.37 18.03 -7.86
C PHE A 207 14.66 18.81 -8.16
N LEU A 208 15.82 18.25 -7.80
CA LEU A 208 17.12 18.89 -8.04
C LEU A 208 17.39 19.05 -9.54
N TYR A 209 17.03 18.07 -10.36
CA TYR A 209 17.19 18.11 -11.80
C TYR A 209 16.33 19.21 -12.44
N ILE A 210 15.04 19.32 -12.06
CA ILE A 210 14.16 20.38 -12.55
C ILE A 210 14.69 21.75 -12.11
N ARG A 211 15.08 21.91 -10.84
CA ARG A 211 15.62 23.19 -10.33
C ARG A 211 16.90 23.59 -11.06
N ARG A 212 17.81 22.64 -11.29
CA ARG A 212 19.04 22.87 -12.06
C ARG A 212 18.73 23.25 -13.51
N THR A 213 17.82 22.53 -14.15
CA THR A 213 17.45 22.78 -15.54
C THR A 213 16.73 24.12 -15.71
N ASN A 214 15.82 24.48 -14.80
CA ASN A 214 15.11 25.77 -14.85
C ASN A 214 16.06 26.95 -14.58
N ARG A 215 17.08 26.77 -13.73
CA ARG A 215 18.10 27.79 -13.51
C ARG A 215 18.99 28.00 -14.75
N ILE A 216 19.21 26.94 -15.54
CA ILE A 216 20.04 26.99 -16.76
C ILE A 216 19.23 27.47 -17.97
N ASN A 217 17.94 27.11 -18.05
CA ASN A 217 17.06 27.36 -19.20
C ASN A 217 16.13 28.56 -19.02
N SER A 218 16.53 29.61 -18.30
CA SER A 218 15.71 30.81 -18.06
C SER A 218 15.34 31.61 -19.32
N ILE A 219 15.44 31.04 -20.52
CA ILE A 219 15.33 31.77 -21.80
C ILE A 219 14.36 31.12 -22.82
N SER A 220 13.96 29.84 -22.75
CA SER A 220 13.00 29.34 -23.75
C SER A 220 12.36 28.00 -23.39
N GLU A 221 11.03 27.98 -23.19
CA GLU A 221 10.06 26.93 -23.61
C GLU A 221 8.82 26.86 -22.70
N ASP A 222 7.85 27.76 -22.93
CA ASP A 222 6.62 27.85 -22.11
C ASP A 222 5.75 26.56 -22.15
N LYS A 223 5.72 25.83 -23.27
CA LYS A 223 4.92 24.58 -23.39
C LYS A 223 5.55 23.36 -22.72
N MET A 224 6.88 23.30 -22.60
CA MET A 224 7.55 22.22 -21.83
C MET A 224 7.56 22.53 -20.33
N ALA A 225 7.63 23.81 -19.95
CA ALA A 225 7.51 24.25 -18.58
C ALA A 225 6.16 23.87 -17.97
N GLU A 226 5.05 24.06 -18.70
CA GLU A 226 3.71 23.73 -18.22
C GLU A 226 3.51 22.22 -17.96
N ARG A 227 4.02 21.35 -18.85
CA ARG A 227 4.02 19.89 -18.62
C ARG A 227 4.90 19.48 -17.46
N ARG A 228 6.07 20.10 -17.28
CA ARG A 228 6.94 19.85 -16.12
C ARG A 228 6.29 20.32 -14.82
N GLN A 229 5.55 21.42 -14.84
CA GLN A 229 4.80 21.92 -13.68
C GLN A 229 3.70 20.93 -13.27
N GLN A 230 3.00 20.33 -14.24
CA GLN A 230 2.00 19.29 -13.98
C GLN A 230 2.65 18.00 -13.44
N GLU A 231 3.77 17.56 -14.03
CA GLU A 231 4.54 16.42 -13.53
C GLU A 231 5.12 16.65 -12.14
N PHE A 232 5.50 17.90 -11.82
CA PHE A 232 5.98 18.33 -10.52
C PHE A 232 4.88 18.34 -9.46
N ASN A 233 3.69 18.85 -9.79
CA ASN A 233 2.54 18.80 -8.89
C ASN A 233 2.13 17.36 -8.59
N LEU A 234 2.22 16.48 -9.57
CA LEU A 234 1.99 15.05 -9.40
C LEU A 234 3.10 14.39 -8.55
N ALA A 235 4.37 14.75 -8.76
CA ALA A 235 5.49 14.28 -7.92
C ALA A 235 5.35 14.74 -6.46
N ARG A 236 4.90 15.98 -6.23
CA ARG A 236 4.58 16.50 -4.89
C ARG A 236 3.47 15.69 -4.23
N GLN A 237 2.45 15.26 -4.97
CA GLN A 237 1.40 14.38 -4.44
C GLN A 237 1.98 13.05 -3.98
N PHE A 238 2.82 12.39 -4.79
CA PHE A 238 3.47 11.13 -4.39
C PHE A 238 4.43 11.30 -3.21
N PHE A 239 5.15 12.42 -3.12
CA PHE A 239 6.00 12.74 -1.98
C PHE A 239 5.20 12.94 -0.68
N THR A 240 4.05 13.61 -0.76
CA THR A 240 3.13 13.73 0.39
C THR A 240 2.58 12.38 0.82
N MET A 241 2.23 11.49 -0.13
CA MET A 241 1.79 10.12 0.19
C MET A 241 2.91 9.34 0.90
N ALA A 242 4.15 9.45 0.42
CA ALA A 242 5.30 8.79 1.05
C ALA A 242 5.61 9.31 2.45
N LEU A 243 5.45 10.61 2.70
CA LEU A 243 5.56 11.18 4.05
C LEU A 243 4.47 10.69 4.99
N LEU A 244 3.24 10.54 4.50
CA LEU A 244 2.14 9.95 5.29
C LEU A 244 2.44 8.48 5.62
N PHE A 245 2.90 7.69 4.65
CA PHE A 245 3.34 6.30 4.91
C PHE A 245 4.51 6.21 5.89
N SER A 246 5.46 7.15 5.82
CA SER A 246 6.58 7.22 6.77
C SER A 246 6.13 7.55 8.19
N CYS A 247 5.15 8.45 8.34
CA CYS A 247 4.53 8.74 9.64
C CYS A 247 3.77 7.54 10.22
N GLU A 248 3.16 6.70 9.37
CA GLU A 248 2.49 5.47 9.84
C GLU A 248 3.50 4.41 10.33
N CYS A 249 4.71 4.38 9.77
CA CYS A 249 5.81 3.51 10.22
C CYS A 249 6.46 3.94 11.54
N ASP A 250 6.28 5.20 11.97
CA ASP A 250 6.90 5.75 13.17
C ASP A 250 6.02 5.60 14.42
N ARG A 251 4.95 4.80 14.38
CA ARG A 251 4.29 4.33 15.61
C ARG A 251 5.13 3.22 16.24
N PRO A 252 5.78 3.46 17.40
CA PRO A 252 6.39 2.38 18.15
C PRO A 252 5.26 1.63 18.86
N GLY A 253 4.97 0.42 18.37
CA GLY A 253 4.06 -0.52 19.03
C GLY A 253 2.71 -0.67 18.35
N MET A 254 2.67 -1.54 17.34
CA MET A 254 1.66 -2.59 17.24
C MET A 254 2.36 -3.92 17.01
#